data_AF-A0A0Q2M673-F1
#
_entry.id   AF-A0A0Q2M673-F1
#
_cell.length_a   1.000
_cell.length_b   1.000
_cell.length_c   1.000
_cell.angle_alpha   90.00
_cell.angle_beta   90.00
_cell.angle_gamma   90.00
#
_symmetry.space_group_name_H-M   'P 1'
#
loop_
_entity.id
_entity.type
_entity.pdbx_description
1 polymer ?
#
loop_
_entity_poly.entity_id
_entity_poly.type
_entity_poly.pdbx_seq_one_letter_code
_entity_poly.pdbx_strand_id
1 'polypeptide(L)' 'MHHASGWTNTYVTDIHDLTLACGIDNRLAEKGWTTRKNANSDTEWLPPAHLDHGQPRINTFHHPEKLFAPDDDEDDP' A
#
# COMPACT_ATOMS: atom_id res chain seq x y z
N MET A 1 10.43 5.40 -1.61
CA MET A 1 9.19 6.17 -1.79
C MET A 1 8.62 5.85 -3.15
N HIS A 2 7.31 5.63 -3.23
CA HIS A 2 6.55 5.31 -4.43
C HIS A 2 5.33 6.24 -4.52
N HIS A 3 4.98 6.71 -5.71
CA HIS A 3 3.74 7.46 -5.96
C HIS A 3 2.62 6.49 -6.31
N ALA A 4 1.54 6.46 -5.52
CA ALA A 4 0.43 5.55 -5.74
C ALA A 4 -0.27 5.81 -7.08
N SER A 5 -0.42 7.09 -7.45
CA SER A 5 -0.99 7.49 -8.74
C SER A 5 0.02 7.49 -9.89
N GLY A 6 1.29 7.20 -9.61
CA GLY A 6 2.40 7.24 -10.57
C GLY A 6 2.83 8.68 -10.94
N TRP A 7 4.12 8.99 -10.74
CA TRP A 7 4.65 10.34 -10.99
C TRP A 7 4.41 10.81 -12.42
N THR A 8 4.57 9.91 -13.41
CA THR A 8 4.40 10.23 -14.83
C THR A 8 2.96 10.59 -15.21
N ASN A 9 1.98 10.29 -14.34
CA ASN A 9 0.57 10.58 -14.60
C ASN A 9 0.17 11.94 -14.02
N THR A 10 0.78 12.35 -12.90
CA THR A 10 0.39 13.57 -12.17
C THR A 10 1.40 14.71 -12.31
N TYR A 11 2.68 14.39 -12.51
CA TYR A 11 3.82 15.31 -12.48
C TYR A 11 3.96 16.11 -11.17
N VAL A 12 3.31 15.67 -10.10
CA VAL A 12 3.29 16.32 -8.79
C VAL A 12 3.74 15.34 -7.72
N THR A 13 4.52 15.84 -6.75
CA THR A 13 4.87 15.10 -5.54
C THR A 13 3.95 15.56 -4.40
N ASP A 14 2.90 14.79 -4.14
CA ASP A 14 1.96 15.01 -3.03
C ASP A 14 2.26 14.02 -1.90
N ILE A 15 2.42 14.52 -0.67
CA ILE A 15 2.66 13.68 0.51
C ILE A 15 1.52 12.68 0.78
N HIS A 16 0.30 13.03 0.36
CA HIS A 16 -0.86 12.14 0.47
C HIS A 16 -0.87 11.04 -0.60
N ASP A 17 -0.11 11.19 -1.69
CA ASP A 17 0.03 10.18 -2.77
C ASP A 17 1.32 9.34 -2.63
N LEU A 18 2.07 9.54 -1.54
CA LEU A 18 3.33 8.82 -1.31
C LEU A 18 3.16 7.60 -0.39
N THR A 19 3.84 6.51 -0.76
CA THR A 19 3.98 5.30 0.07
C THR A 19 5.43 4.82 0.19
N LEU A 20 5.71 4.12 1.29
CA LEU A 20 6.98 3.45 1.53
C LEU A 20 7.00 2.12 0.79
N ALA A 21 8.02 1.94 -0.03
CA ALA A 21 8.23 0.74 -0.85
C ALA A 21 9.72 0.47 -0.95
N CYS A 22 10.13 -0.79 -0.83
CA CYS A 22 11.51 -1.20 -1.10
C CYS A 22 11.78 -1.26 -2.61
N GLY A 23 13.03 -1.47 -3.02
CA GLY A 23 13.40 -1.46 -4.44
C GLY A 23 12.68 -2.53 -5.29
N ILE A 24 12.36 -3.69 -4.71
CA ILE A 24 11.61 -4.75 -5.39
C ILE A 24 10.13 -4.37 -5.53
N ASP A 25 9.52 -3.88 -4.45
CA ASP A 25 8.11 -3.49 -4.43
C ASP A 25 7.82 -2.35 -5.41
N ASN A 26 8.73 -1.36 -5.51
CA ASN A 26 8.61 -0.29 -6.51
C ASN A 26 8.51 -0.84 -7.94
N ARG A 27 9.29 -1.87 -8.27
CA ARG A 27 9.28 -2.50 -9.60
C ARG A 27 8.03 -3.36 -9.81
N LEU A 28 7.44 -3.90 -8.74
CA LEU A 28 6.20 -4.67 -8.83
C LEU A 28 5.01 -3.78 -9.16
N ALA A 29 4.97 -2.55 -8.64
CA ALA A 29 3.92 -1.57 -8.97
C ALA A 29 3.85 -1.24 -10.48
N GLU A 30 4.99 -1.29 -11.19
CA GLU A 30 5.02 -1.13 -12.64
C GLU A 30 4.61 -2.41 -13.41
N LYS A 31 4.36 -3.52 -12.71
CA LYS A 31 4.06 -4.85 -13.27
C LYS A 31 2.67 -5.34 -12.88
N GLY A 32 1.70 -4.43 -12.83
CA GLY A 32 0.30 -4.74 -12.62
C GLY A 32 -0.14 -4.83 -11.16
N TRP A 33 0.77 -4.62 -10.21
CA TRP A 33 0.38 -4.31 -8.84
C TRP A 33 -0.04 -2.85 -8.75
N THR A 34 -1.06 -2.55 -7.95
CA THR A 34 -1.50 -1.18 -7.68
C THR A 34 -1.39 -0.90 -6.20
N THR A 35 -1.07 0.35 -5.84
CA THR A 35 -1.11 0.79 -4.44
C THR A 35 -2.19 1.84 -4.25
N ARG A 36 -2.84 1.86 -3.09
CA ARG A 36 -3.72 2.97 -2.67
C ARG A 36 -3.61 3.21 -1.17
N LYS A 37 -3.94 4.42 -0.72
CA LYS A 37 -4.23 4.67 0.69
C LYS A 37 -5.68 4.35 1.01
N ASN A 38 -5.94 3.64 2.11
CA ASN A 38 -7.29 3.44 2.62
C ASN A 38 -7.73 4.56 3.59
N ALA A 39 -8.94 4.47 4.13
CA ALA A 39 -9.49 5.46 5.07
C ALA A 39 -8.65 5.60 6.36
N ASN A 40 -7.94 4.53 6.76
CA ASN A 40 -7.07 4.49 7.94
C ASN A 40 -5.65 4.98 7.62
N SER A 41 -5.43 5.58 6.44
CA SER A 41 -4.11 6.03 5.95
C SER A 41 -3.08 4.92 5.72
N ASP A 42 -3.50 3.66 5.72
CA ASP A 42 -2.63 2.53 5.38
C ASP A 42 -2.46 2.39 3.89
N THR A 43 -1.27 1.91 3.49
CA THR A 43 -1.03 1.56 2.09
C THR A 43 -1.42 0.12 1.83
N GLU A 44 -2.40 -0.05 0.95
CA GLU A 44 -2.81 -1.34 0.41
C GLU A 44 -2.06 -1.64 -0.89
N TRP A 45 -1.60 -2.87 -1.03
CA TRP A 45 -1.01 -3.45 -2.24
C TRP A 45 -2.01 -4.42 -2.86
N LEU A 46 -2.55 -4.02 -3.99
CA LEU A 46 -3.55 -4.78 -4.74
C LEU A 46 -2.82 -5.59 -5.82
N PRO A 47 -2.92 -6.93 -5.80
CA PRO A 47 -2.34 -7.79 -6.82
C PRO A 47 -3.12 -7.67 -8.14
N PRO A 48 -2.52 -8.08 -9.27
CA PRO A 48 -3.28 -8.44 -10.47
C PRO A 48 -4.37 -9.48 -10.15
N ALA A 49 -5.52 -9.42 -10.82
CA ALA A 49 -6.68 -10.27 -10.54
C ALA A 49 -6.38 -11.79 -10.52
N HIS A 50 -5.44 -12.26 -11.32
CA HIS A 50 -5.05 -13.67 -11.37
C HIS A 50 -4.17 -14.13 -10.19
N LEU A 51 -3.66 -13.19 -9.38
CA LEU A 51 -2.90 -13.42 -8.15
C LEU A 51 -3.69 -12.96 -6.91
N ASP A 52 -4.98 -12.65 -7.08
CA ASP A 52 -5.83 -12.23 -5.98
C ASP A 52 -6.48 -13.43 -5.31
N HIS A 53 -5.91 -13.87 -4.19
CA HIS A 53 -6.34 -15.03 -3.43
C HIS A 53 -6.83 -14.67 -2.02
N GLY A 54 -7.12 -13.39 -1.77
CA GLY A 54 -7.54 -12.91 -0.44
C GLY A 54 -6.40 -12.75 0.57
N GLN A 55 -5.15 -12.68 0.11
CA GLN A 55 -4.02 -12.34 0.97
C GLN A 55 -4.15 -10.93 1.56
N PRO A 56 -3.51 -10.65 2.72
CA PRO A 56 -3.49 -9.32 3.32
C PRO A 56 -3.01 -8.25 2.33
N ARG A 57 -3.69 -7.10 2.32
CA ARG A 57 -3.36 -5.97 1.43
C ARG A 57 -2.31 -5.05 2.03
N ILE A 58 -2.19 -5.02 3.35
CA ILE A 58 -1.30 -4.09 4.04
C ILE A 58 0.07 -4.73 4.16
N ASN A 59 1.10 -4.03 3.67
CA ASN A 59 2.49 -4.43 3.84
C ASN A 59 3.06 -3.83 5.13
N THR A 60 3.24 -4.67 6.16
CA THR A 60 3.78 -4.28 7.47
C THR A 60 5.31 -4.27 7.51
N PHE A 61 6.02 -4.48 6.40
CA PHE A 61 7.50 -4.53 6.38
C PHE A 61 8.17 -3.28 6.98
N HIS A 62 7.61 -2.10 6.72
CA HIS A 62 8.10 -0.83 7.27
C HIS A 62 7.47 -0.44 8.62
N HIS A 63 6.46 -1.20 9.04
CA HIS A 63 5.68 -0.98 10.26
C HIS A 63 5.45 -2.31 11.02
N PRO A 64 6.52 -3.04 11.40
CA PRO A 64 6.40 -4.34 12.05
C PRO A 64 5.67 -4.26 13.40
N GLU A 65 5.64 -3.08 14.03
CA GLU A 65 4.86 -2.80 15.24
C GLU A 65 3.37 -3.12 15.08
N LYS A 66 2.81 -3.00 13.87
CA LYS A 66 1.40 -3.29 13.59
C LYS A 66 1.04 -4.77 13.66
N LEU A 67 2.04 -5.67 13.60
CA LEU A 67 1.80 -7.11 13.79
C LEU A 67 1.53 -7.48 15.25
N PHE A 68 1.88 -6.58 16.18
CA PHE A 68 1.72 -6.81 17.62
C PHE A 68 0.69 -5.86 18.26
N ALA A 69 0.18 -4.91 17.49
CA ALA A 69 -0.90 -4.04 17.93
C ALA A 69 -2.19 -4.88 18.02
N PRO A 70 -3.07 -4.61 19.01
CA PRO A 70 -4.45 -5.10 18.93
C PRO A 70 -5.08 -4.59 17.63
N ASP A 71 -5.96 -5.38 17.02
CA ASP A 71 -6.65 -4.98 15.79
C ASP A 71 -7.48 -3.71 16.10
N ASP A 72 -7.05 -2.56 15.59
CA ASP A 72 -7.78 -1.27 15.69
C ASP A 72 -9.16 -1.33 14.97
N ASP A 73 -9.48 -2.44 14.30
CA ASP A 73 -10.77 -2.72 13.65
C ASP A 73 -11.86 -3.22 14.63
N GLU A 74 -11.56 -3.40 15.93
CA GLU A 74 -12.53 -3.78 16.98
C GLU A 74 -13.24 -2.60 17.69
N ASP A 75 -13.03 -1.36 17.24
CA ASP A 75 -13.74 -0.17 17.74
C ASP A 75 -14.67 0.45 16.67
N ASP A 76 -15.77 -0.24 16.32
CA ASP A 76 -16.95 0.40 15.71
C ASP A 76 -18.24 -0.14 16.41
N PRO A 77 -19.03 0.71 17.11
CA PRO A 77 -20.27 0.31 17.75
C PRO A 77 -21.46 0.09 16.82
#